data_AF-A0A1H8KJV8-F1
#
_entry.id   AF-A0A1H8KJV8-F1
#
_cell.length_a   1.000
_cell.length_b   1.000
_cell.length_c   1.000
_cell.angle_alpha   90.00
_cell.angle_beta   90.00
_cell.angle_gamma   90.00
#
_symmetry.space_group_name_H-M   'P 1'
#
loop_
_entity.id
_entity.type
_entity.pdbx_description
1 polymer ?
#
loop_
_entity_poly.entity_id
_entity_poly.type
_entity_poly.pdbx_seq_one_letter_code
_entity_poly.pdbx_strand_id
1 'polypeptide(L)'
;PIRRNGRLWKEDCPAALARNDILRATRRLGRTIWKRWSGDHVRSRVEARMRNLKSFGERIASRDPDRQTAKIHIRVALMNRFNALGTAQIERVA
;
A
#
# COMPACT_ATOMS: atom_id res chain seq x y z
N PRO A 1 4.33 -8.50 -1.91
CA PRO A 1 5.50 -8.94 -2.71
C PRO A 1 6.06 -10.30 -2.26
N ILE A 2 6.37 -11.18 -3.22
CA ILE A 2 6.85 -12.54 -2.91
C ILE A 2 8.27 -12.48 -2.31
N ARG A 3 8.47 -13.24 -1.22
CA ARG A 3 9.76 -13.32 -0.52
C ARG A 3 10.79 -14.02 -1.40
N ARG A 4 12.08 -13.70 -1.23
CA ARG A 4 13.20 -14.27 -2.03
C ARG A 4 13.17 -15.80 -2.06
N ASN A 5 12.79 -16.43 -0.94
CA ASN A 5 12.73 -17.88 -0.79
C ASN A 5 11.30 -18.44 -0.93
N GLY A 6 10.42 -17.74 -1.67
CA GLY A 6 9.05 -18.17 -1.89
C GLY A 6 9.00 -19.53 -2.60
N ARG A 7 8.26 -20.48 -2.04
CA ARG A 7 7.95 -21.78 -2.65
C ARG A 7 6.59 -21.74 -3.34
N LEU A 8 6.44 -22.56 -4.38
CA LEU A 8 5.15 -22.81 -5.03
C LEU A 8 4.23 -23.46 -3.99
N TRP A 9 2.99 -23.02 -3.98
CA TRP A 9 1.92 -23.68 -3.23
C TRP A 9 1.31 -24.79 -4.08
N LYS A 10 0.61 -25.72 -3.42
CA LYS A 10 -0.26 -26.66 -4.13
C LYS A 10 -1.33 -25.84 -4.87
N GLU A 11 -1.56 -26.17 -6.13
CA GLU A 11 -2.47 -25.43 -7.01
C GLU A 11 -3.92 -25.89 -6.81
N ASP A 12 -4.40 -25.79 -5.57
CA ASP A 12 -5.72 -26.25 -5.13
C ASP A 12 -6.81 -25.17 -5.23
N CYS A 13 -6.42 -23.90 -5.41
CA CYS A 13 -7.35 -22.79 -5.50
C CYS A 13 -6.86 -21.67 -6.45
N PRO A 14 -7.77 -20.83 -6.96
CA PRO A 14 -7.40 -19.70 -7.83
C PRO A 14 -6.38 -18.73 -7.21
N ALA A 15 -6.43 -18.56 -5.88
CA ALA A 15 -5.46 -17.74 -5.17
C ALA A 15 -4.05 -18.33 -5.20
N ALA A 16 -3.92 -19.66 -5.08
CA ALA A 16 -2.64 -20.35 -5.17
C ALA A 16 -2.06 -20.27 -6.59
N LEU A 17 -2.90 -20.44 -7.63
CA LEU A 17 -2.52 -20.27 -9.03
C LEU A 17 -1.96 -18.87 -9.30
N ALA A 18 -2.74 -17.83 -8.98
CA ALA A 18 -2.32 -16.44 -9.18
C ALA A 18 -1.02 -16.11 -8.44
N ARG A 19 -0.86 -16.61 -7.21
CA ARG A 19 0.38 -16.44 -6.43
C ARG A 19 1.58 -17.15 -7.08
N ASN A 20 1.37 -18.39 -7.53
CA ASN A 20 2.41 -19.18 -8.18
C ASN A 20 2.88 -18.54 -9.48
N ASP A 21 1.97 -17.97 -10.27
CA ASP A 21 2.32 -17.26 -11.50
C ASP A 21 3.14 -16.00 -11.24
N ILE A 22 2.81 -15.24 -10.18
CA ILE A 22 3.65 -14.13 -9.74
C ILE A 22 5.04 -14.64 -9.33
N LEU A 23 5.15 -15.79 -8.65
CA LEU A 23 6.44 -16.36 -8.25
C LEU A 23 7.26 -16.80 -9.48
N ARG A 24 6.62 -17.45 -10.46
CA ARG A 24 7.23 -17.83 -11.75
C ARG A 24 7.73 -16.60 -12.50
N ALA A 25 6.89 -15.57 -12.65
CA ALA A 25 7.25 -14.31 -13.30
C ALA A 25 8.42 -13.60 -12.60
N THR A 26 8.41 -13.56 -11.26
CA THR A 26 9.48 -12.97 -10.45
C THR A 26 10.81 -13.73 -10.61
N ARG A 27 10.78 -15.07 -10.71
CA ARG A 27 11.98 -15.90 -10.91
C ARG A 27 12.56 -15.75 -12.32
N ARG A 28 11.69 -15.67 -13.34
CA ARG A 28 12.11 -15.54 -14.74
C ARG A 28 12.66 -14.16 -15.07
N LEU A 29 11.96 -13.11 -14.65
CA LEU A 29 12.27 -11.72 -15.03
C LEU A 29 13.15 -10.99 -14.01
N GLY A 30 13.30 -11.55 -12.80
CA GLY A 30 13.93 -10.88 -11.68
C GLY A 30 12.97 -9.92 -10.96
N ARG A 31 13.21 -9.76 -9.65
CA ARG A 31 12.31 -9.03 -8.73
C ARG A 31 12.17 -7.55 -9.06
N THR A 32 13.25 -6.90 -9.47
CA THR A 32 13.27 -5.46 -9.78
C THR A 32 12.39 -5.15 -10.98
N ILE A 33 12.51 -5.93 -12.05
CA ILE A 33 11.73 -5.79 -13.28
C ILE A 33 10.25 -6.06 -12.98
N TRP A 34 9.96 -7.17 -12.31
CA TRP A 34 8.58 -7.52 -11.94
C TRP A 34 7.90 -6.42 -11.09
N LYS A 35 8.60 -5.86 -10.08
CA LYS A 35 8.05 -4.78 -9.25
C LYS A 35 7.70 -3.53 -10.05
N ARG A 36 8.53 -3.18 -11.04
CA ARG A 36 8.30 -2.03 -11.93
C ARG A 36 7.08 -2.27 -12.81
N TRP A 37 6.97 -3.45 -13.42
CA TRP A 37 5.89 -3.79 -14.35
C TRP A 37 4.55 -4.00 -13.65
N SER A 38 4.54 -4.64 -12.49
CA SER A 38 3.31 -4.93 -11.73
C SER A 38 2.72 -3.75 -10.97
N GLY A 39 3.41 -2.59 -10.96
CA GLY A 39 2.99 -1.43 -10.17
C GLY A 39 3.03 -1.69 -8.66
N ASP A 40 3.88 -2.60 -8.16
CA ASP A 40 4.00 -2.96 -6.73
C ASP A 40 4.23 -1.72 -5.86
N HIS A 41 4.92 -0.70 -6.39
CA HIS A 41 5.15 0.57 -5.71
C HIS A 41 3.84 1.31 -5.37
N VAL A 42 2.84 1.32 -6.27
CA VAL A 42 1.54 1.95 -6.02
C VAL A 42 0.82 1.22 -4.90
N ARG A 43 0.81 -0.12 -4.93
CA ARG A 43 0.24 -0.94 -3.85
C ARG A 43 0.91 -0.64 -2.51
N SER A 44 2.24 -0.64 -2.45
CA SER A 44 2.99 -0.31 -1.23
C SER A 44 2.70 1.11 -0.72
N ARG A 45 2.52 2.10 -1.60
CA ARG A 45 2.13 3.46 -1.20
C ARG A 45 0.74 3.50 -0.58
N VAL A 46 -0.22 2.79 -1.17
CA VAL A 46 -1.58 2.68 -0.61
C VAL A 46 -1.54 1.99 0.75
N GLU A 47 -0.83 0.86 0.88
CA GLU A 47 -0.66 0.14 2.15
C GLU A 47 -0.04 1.03 3.24
N ALA A 48 1.01 1.78 2.90
CA ALA A 48 1.65 2.72 3.82
C ALA A 48 0.68 3.83 4.24
N ARG A 49 -0.11 4.38 3.30
CA ARG A 49 -1.10 5.42 3.61
C ARG A 49 -2.24 4.88 4.49
N MET A 50 -2.69 3.65 4.25
CA MET A 50 -3.67 2.98 5.10
C MET A 50 -3.13 2.69 6.50
N ARG A 51 -1.86 2.30 6.63
CA ARG A 51 -1.20 2.14 7.93
C ARG A 51 -1.22 3.46 8.70
N ASN A 52 -0.88 4.57 8.04
CA ASN A 52 -0.91 5.90 8.66
C ASN A 52 -2.32 6.29 9.10
N LEU A 53 -3.34 6.06 8.26
CA LEU A 53 -4.75 6.33 8.63
C LEU A 53 -5.19 5.55 9.87
N LYS A 54 -4.77 4.28 9.98
CA LYS A 54 -5.07 3.41 11.12
C LYS A 54 -4.36 3.84 12.40
N SER A 55 -3.11 4.29 12.32
CA SER A 55 -2.35 4.78 13.47
C SER A 55 -2.73 6.22 13.89
N PHE A 56 -3.39 6.96 13.00
CA PHE A 56 -3.70 8.37 13.24
C PHE A 56 -5.00 8.52 14.03
N GLY A 57 -4.87 8.81 15.33
CA GLY A 57 -5.97 8.96 16.28
C GLY A 57 -6.47 7.64 16.87
N GLU A 58 -7.46 7.72 17.76
CA GLU A 58 -8.04 6.54 18.43
C GLU A 58 -8.82 5.61 17.49
N ARG A 59 -9.47 4.58 18.01
CA ARG A 59 -10.32 3.71 17.19
C ARG A 59 -11.52 4.49 16.61
N ILE A 60 -11.93 4.14 15.40
CA ILE A 60 -13.23 4.58 14.86
C ILE A 60 -14.33 3.82 15.63
N ALA A 61 -14.77 4.38 16.76
CA ALA A 61 -15.67 3.71 17.69
C ALA A 61 -17.15 3.73 17.29
N SER A 62 -17.55 4.63 16.38
CA SER A 62 -18.95 4.73 15.93
C SER A 62 -19.32 3.50 15.12
N ARG A 63 -20.50 2.89 15.38
CA ARG A 63 -21.06 1.83 14.54
C ARG A 63 -21.92 2.36 13.38
N ASP A 64 -22.33 3.62 13.47
CA ASP A 64 -23.09 4.32 12.42
C ASP A 64 -22.18 4.64 11.20
N PRO A 65 -22.55 4.19 9.98
CA PRO A 65 -21.72 4.34 8.77
C PRO A 65 -21.39 5.79 8.40
N ASP A 66 -22.34 6.72 8.57
CA ASP A 66 -22.13 8.12 8.21
C ASP A 66 -21.12 8.77 9.16
N ARG A 67 -21.23 8.49 10.45
CA ARG A 67 -20.24 8.92 11.46
C ARG A 67 -18.87 8.26 11.25
N GLN A 68 -18.80 7.04 10.75
CA GLN A 68 -17.51 6.43 10.37
C GLN A 68 -16.89 7.16 9.19
N THR A 69 -17.68 7.43 8.15
CA THR A 69 -17.26 8.16 6.96
C THR A 69 -16.74 9.55 7.31
N ALA A 70 -17.48 10.31 8.14
CA ALA A 70 -17.05 11.61 8.62
C ALA A 70 -15.70 11.55 9.35
N LYS A 71 -15.52 10.58 10.26
CA LYS A 71 -14.24 10.38 10.97
C LYS A 71 -13.08 10.08 10.02
N ILE A 72 -13.30 9.25 9.00
CA ILE A 72 -12.29 8.93 7.99
C ILE A 72 -11.93 10.19 7.17
N HIS A 73 -12.93 10.94 6.69
CA HIS A 73 -12.71 12.17 5.94
C HIS A 73 -11.90 13.20 6.74
N ILE A 74 -12.24 13.41 8.01
CA ILE A 74 -11.49 14.32 8.90
C ILE A 74 -10.02 13.89 9.02
N ARG A 75 -9.75 12.60 9.23
CA ARG A 75 -8.36 12.09 9.28
C ARG A 75 -7.61 12.32 7.99
N VAL A 76 -8.24 12.03 6.85
CA VAL A 76 -7.63 12.24 5.54
C VAL A 76 -7.31 13.72 5.32
N ALA A 77 -8.22 14.62 5.68
CA ALA A 77 -8.01 16.07 5.58
C ALA A 77 -6.82 16.53 6.46
N LEU A 78 -6.76 16.07 7.71
CA LEU A 78 -5.64 16.37 8.61
C LEU A 78 -4.30 15.84 8.08
N MET A 79 -4.26 14.59 7.63
CA MET A 79 -3.05 14.00 7.02
C MET A 79 -2.59 14.78 5.79
N ASN A 80 -3.52 15.20 4.93
CA ASN A 80 -3.20 16.02 3.77
C ASN A 80 -2.62 17.38 4.17
N ARG A 81 -3.18 18.02 5.21
CA ARG A 81 -2.67 19.29 5.73
C ARG A 81 -1.28 19.14 6.33
N PHE A 82 -1.02 18.08 7.10
CA PHE A 82 0.32 17.78 7.62
C PHE A 82 1.34 17.58 6.50
N ASN A 83 0.99 16.84 5.45
CA ASN A 83 1.88 16.65 4.30
C ASN A 83 2.18 17.99 3.61
N ALA A 84 1.17 18.86 3.42
CA ALA A 84 1.37 20.17 2.81
C ALA A 84 2.31 21.06 3.65
N LEU A 85 2.11 21.08 4.97
CA LEU A 85 2.95 21.86 5.89
C LEU A 85 4.38 21.30 6.04
N GLY A 86 4.54 19.97 5.96
CA GLY A 86 5.84 19.30 6.09
C GLY A 86 6.62 19.18 4.78
N THR A 87 6.09 19.64 3.65
CA THR A 87 6.80 19.61 2.37
C THR A 87 7.80 20.76 2.32
N ALA A 88 9.09 20.43 2.39
CA ALA A 88 10.16 21.41 2.23
C ALA A 88 10.14 21.97 0.79
N GLN A 89 10.27 23.30 0.68
CA GLN A 89 10.53 23.95 -0.61
C GLN A 89 12.03 23.90 -0.85
N ILE A 90 12.45 23.12 -1.85
CA ILE A 90 13.85 23.02 -2.27
C ILE A 90 13.97 23.80 -3.57
N GLU A 91 14.66 24.94 -3.52
CA GLU A 91 14.99 25.75 -4.69
C GLU A 91 16.43 25.49 -5.12
N ARG A 92 16.64 25.27 -6.42
CA ARG A 92 17.98 25.13 -6.99
C ARG A 92 18.48 26.53 -7.36
N VAL A 93 19.47 27.04 -6.64
CA VAL A 93 20.15 28.30 -6.96
C VAL A 93 21.19 28.04 -8.06
N ALA A 94 21.28 28.95 -9.03
CA ALA A 94 22.21 28.90 -10.16
C ALA A 94 23.64 29.26 -9.77
#